data_AF-A0A832U325-F1
#
_entry.id   AF-A0A832U325-F1
#
_cell.length_a   1.000
_cell.length_b   1.000
_cell.length_c   1.000
_cell.angle_alpha   90.00
_cell.angle_beta   90.00
_cell.angle_gamma   90.00
#
_symmetry.space_group_name_H-M   'P 1'
#
loop_
_entity.id
_entity.type
_entity.pdbx_description
1 polymer ?
#
loop_
_entity_poly.entity_id
_entity_poly.type
_entity_poly.pdbx_seq_one_letter_code
_entity_poly.pdbx_strand_id
1 'polypeptide(L)'
;FDEEGYAILRNLDNHCVFYDVQNRRCRVYSFRPSGCRVYPVIYDERKGIVLDYICRAKDTLDEKQIARKGLIVLRLLDKIDAEAEKRRTPQ
;
A
#
# COMPACT_ATOMS: atom_id res chain seq x y z
N PHE A 1 -12.39 -7.57 8.14
CA PHE A 1 -12.74 -6.66 7.03
C PHE A 1 -13.61 -5.58 7.61
N ASP A 2 -13.68 -4.40 6.99
CA ASP A 2 -14.70 -3.41 7.35
C ASP A 2 -16.07 -3.83 6.79
N GLU A 3 -17.09 -3.00 7.04
CA GLU A 3 -18.47 -3.21 6.59
C GLU A 3 -18.58 -3.27 5.05
N GLU A 4 -17.63 -2.66 4.33
CA GLU A 4 -17.55 -2.65 2.88
C GLU A 4 -16.68 -3.79 2.31
N GLY A 5 -16.22 -4.72 3.15
CA GLY A 5 -15.44 -5.88 2.72
C GLY A 5 -13.96 -5.61 2.44
N TYR A 6 -13.45 -4.40 2.73
CA TYR A 6 -12.05 -4.06 2.57
C TYR A 6 -11.18 -4.70 3.65
N ALA A 7 -10.00 -5.16 3.21
CA ALA A 7 -8.97 -5.67 4.11
C ALA A 7 -8.16 -4.50 4.68
N ILE A 8 -8.29 -4.24 5.98
CA ILE A 8 -7.52 -3.19 6.65
C ILE A 8 -6.25 -3.79 7.26
N LEU A 9 -5.11 -3.14 7.00
CA LEU A 9 -3.84 -3.51 7.63
C LEU A 9 -3.95 -3.33 9.15
N ARG A 10 -3.77 -4.43 9.89
CA ARG A 10 -3.78 -4.38 11.35
C ARG A 10 -2.58 -3.58 11.87
N ASN A 11 -2.86 -2.64 12.76
CA ASN A 11 -1.85 -1.92 13.53
C ASN A 11 -1.88 -2.36 15.01
N LEU A 12 -0.72 -2.37 15.65
CA LEU A 12 -0.50 -2.59 17.07
C LEU A 12 0.54 -1.57 17.55
N ASP A 13 0.29 -0.89 18.67
CA ASP A 13 1.18 0.13 19.22
C ASP A 13 1.60 1.22 18.21
N ASN A 14 0.63 1.73 17.45
CA ASN A 14 0.82 2.72 16.38
C ASN A 14 1.72 2.27 15.22
N HIS A 15 2.00 0.97 15.10
CA HIS A 15 2.80 0.40 14.03
C HIS A 15 2.04 -0.68 13.27
N CYS A 16 2.40 -0.88 12.00
CA CYS A 16 1.98 -2.06 11.24
C CYS A 16 2.35 -3.33 12.02
N VAL A 17 1.42 -4.31 12.08
CA VAL A 17 1.63 -5.57 12.79
C VAL A 17 2.89 -6.33 12.34
N PHE A 18 3.43 -6.06 11.15
CA PHE A 18 4.67 -6.68 10.67
C PHE A 18 5.95 -5.96 11.11
N TYR A 19 5.85 -4.78 11.72
CA TYR A 19 7.01 -4.01 12.15
C TYR A 19 7.64 -4.64 13.40
N ASP A 20 8.94 -4.84 13.35
CA ASP A 20 9.79 -5.20 14.48
C ASP A 20 10.38 -3.91 15.06
N VAL A 21 9.84 -3.48 16.20
CA VAL A 21 10.26 -2.25 16.88
C VAL A 21 11.70 -2.35 17.37
N GLN A 22 12.13 -3.52 17.87
CA GLN A 22 13.47 -3.72 18.43
C GLN A 22 14.54 -3.61 17.35
N ASN A 23 14.33 -4.28 16.22
CA ASN A 23 15.28 -4.28 15.10
C ASN A 23 15.00 -3.19 14.05
N ARG A 24 13.95 -2.38 14.25
CA ARG A 24 13.48 -1.32 13.35
C ARG A 24 13.33 -1.78 11.89
N ARG A 25 12.77 -2.97 11.67
CA ARG A 25 12.62 -3.58 10.33
C ARG A 25 11.29 -4.30 10.17
N CYS A 26 10.90 -4.57 8.93
CA CYS A 26 9.74 -5.41 8.66
C CYS A 26 10.10 -6.89 8.82
N ARG A 27 9.35 -7.63 9.65
CA ARG A 27 9.56 -9.08 9.88
C ARG A 27 9.33 -9.93 8.63
N VAL A 28 8.49 -9.45 7.71
CA VAL A 28 8.17 -10.12 6.44
C VAL A 28 8.73 -9.38 5.24
N TYR A 29 9.87 -8.70 5.37
CA TYR A 29 10.40 -7.82 4.31
C TYR A 29 10.49 -8.49 2.93
N SER A 30 10.92 -9.76 2.87
CA SER A 30 10.98 -10.55 1.61
C SER A 30 9.59 -10.79 1.00
N PHE A 31 8.57 -10.95 1.84
CA PHE A 31 7.17 -11.19 1.46
C PHE A 31 6.30 -9.94 1.59
N ARG A 32 6.91 -8.75 1.69
CA ARG A 32 6.17 -7.52 1.99
C ARG A 32 5.08 -7.27 0.95
N PRO A 33 3.90 -6.75 1.38
CA PRO A 33 2.77 -6.48 0.48
C PRO A 33 3.17 -5.62 -0.71
N SER A 34 2.48 -5.82 -1.84
CA SER A 34 2.73 -5.05 -3.06
C SER A 34 2.61 -3.54 -2.85
N GLY A 35 1.69 -3.08 -2.00
CA GLY A 35 1.59 -1.67 -1.58
C GLY A 35 2.90 -1.13 -0.97
N CYS A 36 3.54 -1.89 -0.08
CA CYS A 36 4.83 -1.53 0.51
C CYS A 36 5.98 -1.53 -0.53
N ARG A 37 5.83 -2.21 -1.67
CA ARG A 37 6.85 -2.24 -2.74
C ARG A 37 6.75 -1.02 -3.66
N VAL A 38 5.55 -0.46 -3.83
CA VAL A 38 5.34 0.73 -4.69
C VAL A 38 5.59 2.04 -3.95
N TYR A 39 5.44 2.06 -2.62
CA TYR A 39 5.81 3.20 -1.77
C TYR A 39 7.22 3.75 -2.13
N PRO A 40 7.41 5.08 -2.21
CA PRO A 40 6.49 6.17 -1.83
C PRO A 40 5.48 6.64 -2.89
N VAL A 41 5.30 5.92 -4.00
CA VAL A 41 4.24 6.27 -4.97
C VAL A 41 2.89 5.82 -4.43
N ILE A 42 1.97 6.76 -4.27
CA ILE A 42 0.63 6.56 -3.69
C ILE A 42 -0.45 7.18 -4.59
N TYR A 43 -1.71 6.87 -4.32
CA TYR A 43 -2.86 7.50 -4.95
C TYR A 43 -3.52 8.46 -3.94
N ASP A 44 -3.72 9.70 -4.37
CA ASP A 44 -4.50 10.73 -3.67
C ASP A 44 -5.80 10.94 -4.46
N GLU A 45 -6.95 10.90 -3.78
CA GLU A 45 -8.26 10.96 -4.44
C GLU A 45 -8.50 12.24 -5.25
N ARG A 46 -7.84 13.35 -4.90
CA ARG A 46 -7.99 14.65 -5.57
C ARG A 46 -6.94 14.86 -6.65
N LYS A 47 -5.73 14.33 -6.45
CA LYS A 47 -4.56 14.61 -7.29
C LYS A 47 -4.13 13.44 -8.18
N GLY A 48 -4.67 12.24 -7.94
CA GLY A 48 -4.23 11.02 -8.59
C GLY A 48 -2.89 10.52 -8.05
N ILE A 49 -2.01 10.05 -8.94
CA ILE A 49 -0.72 9.50 -8.54
C ILE A 49 0.22 10.61 -8.04
N VAL A 50 0.67 10.47 -6.79
CA VAL A 50 1.59 11.41 -6.13
C VAL A 50 2.70 10.66 -5.38
N LEU A 51 3.76 11.39 -5.02
CA LEU A 51 4.78 10.90 -4.10
C LEU A 51 4.43 11.33 -2.69
N ASP A 52 4.50 10.39 -1.74
CA ASP A 52 4.33 10.70 -0.34
C ASP A 52 5.50 11.56 0.19
N TYR A 53 5.19 12.78 0.61
CA TYR A 53 6.18 13.80 0.97
C TYR A 53 6.95 13.48 2.25
N ILE A 54 6.39 12.64 3.13
CA ILE A 54 7.06 12.25 4.38
C ILE A 54 8.19 11.24 4.13
N CYS A 55 8.20 10.57 2.97
CA CYS A 55 9.19 9.55 2.67
C CYS A 55 10.43 10.14 1.98
N ARG A 56 11.59 10.03 2.63
CA ARG A 56 12.88 10.42 2.02
C ARG A 56 13.23 9.64 0.76
N ALA A 57 12.72 8.43 0.57
CA ALA A 57 12.99 7.64 -0.63
C ALA A 57 12.38 8.27 -1.90
N LYS A 58 11.45 9.23 -1.77
CA LYS A 58 10.83 9.91 -2.92
C LYS A 58 11.87 10.60 -3.80
N ASP A 59 12.94 11.11 -3.18
CA ASP A 59 14.01 11.84 -3.86
C ASP A 59 14.97 10.90 -4.62
N THR A 60 14.81 9.59 -4.45
CA THR A 60 15.61 8.56 -5.15
C THR A 60 14.92 8.00 -6.39
N LEU A 61 13.68 8.41 -6.66
CA LEU A 61 12.89 7.90 -7.78
C LEU A 61 13.02 8.77 -9.02
N ASP A 62 13.25 8.14 -10.16
CA ASP A 62 13.14 8.78 -11.48
C ASP A 62 11.69 8.72 -12.03
N GLU A 63 11.41 9.52 -13.06
CA GLU A 63 10.09 9.61 -13.69
C GLU A 63 9.57 8.26 -14.21
N LYS A 64 10.46 7.40 -14.73
CA LYS A 64 10.07 6.07 -15.25
C LYS A 64 9.67 5.14 -14.10
N GLN A 65 10.40 5.20 -12.99
CA GLN A 65 10.07 4.46 -11.78
C GLN A 65 8.75 4.93 -11.19
N ILE A 66 8.50 6.24 -11.16
CA ILE A 66 7.24 6.83 -10.70
C ILE A 66 6.08 6.35 -11.57
N ALA A 67 6.19 6.48 -12.90
CA ALA A 67 5.16 6.05 -13.83
C ALA A 67 4.87 4.55 -13.71
N ARG A 68 5.91 3.71 -13.67
CA ARG A 68 5.76 2.25 -13.51
C ARG A 68 5.08 1.89 -12.19
N LYS A 69 5.50 2.49 -11.08
CA LYS A 69 4.90 2.24 -9.76
C LYS A 69 3.47 2.76 -9.71
N GLY A 70 3.16 3.88 -10.35
CA GLY A 70 1.80 4.44 -10.46
C GLY A 70 0.84 3.48 -11.15
N LEU A 71 1.25 2.88 -12.27
CA LEU A 71 0.45 1.83 -12.93
C LEU A 71 0.19 0.62 -12.02
N ILE A 72 1.16 0.26 -11.16
CA ILE A 72 0.98 -0.81 -10.19
C ILE A 72 0.00 -0.38 -9.09
N VAL A 73 0.07 0.86 -8.60
CA VAL A 73 -0.89 1.39 -7.62
C VAL A 73 -2.31 1.26 -8.13
N LEU A 74 -2.60 1.72 -9.36
CA LEU A 74 -3.94 1.62 -9.94
C LEU A 74 -4.44 0.16 -10.00
N ARG A 75 -3.60 -0.75 -10.50
CA ARG A 75 -3.94 -2.19 -10.53
C ARG A 75 -4.17 -2.80 -9.15
N LEU A 76 -3.47 -2.30 -8.12
CA LEU A 76 -3.67 -2.75 -6.75
C LEU A 76 -5.00 -2.26 -6.21
N LEU A 77 -5.41 -1.03 -6.51
CA LEU A 77 -6.72 -0.50 -6.13
C LEU A 77 -7.84 -1.31 -6.79
N ASP A 78 -7.79 -1.53 -8.10
CA ASP A 78 -8.77 -2.36 -8.83
C ASP A 78 -8.91 -3.76 -8.19
N LYS A 79 -7.78 -4.35 -7.81
CA LYS A 79 -7.75 -5.66 -7.16
C LYS A 79 -8.39 -5.60 -5.77
N ILE A 80 -8.07 -4.57 -4.99
CA ILE A 80 -8.61 -4.40 -3.64
C ILE A 80 -10.14 -4.22 -3.69
N ASP A 81 -10.64 -3.42 -4.64
CA ASP A 81 -12.07 -3.21 -4.86
C ASP A 81 -12.78 -4.51 -5.25
N ALA A 82 -12.27 -5.22 -6.27
CA ALA A 82 -12.84 -6.49 -6.70
C ALA A 82 -12.81 -7.58 -5.62
N GLU A 83 -11.79 -7.58 -4.75
CA GLU A 83 -11.74 -8.47 -3.60
C GLU A 83 -12.75 -8.08 -2.51
N ALA A 84 -12.99 -6.78 -2.29
CA ALA A 84 -13.97 -6.29 -1.33
C ALA A 84 -15.40 -6.62 -1.77
N GLU A 85 -15.73 -6.40 -3.03
CA GLU A 85 -17.04 -6.76 -3.63
C GLU A 85 -17.38 -8.25 -3.46
N LYS A 86 -16.40 -9.13 -3.68
CA LYS A 86 -16.56 -10.58 -3.49
C LYS A 86 -16.83 -10.98 -2.05
N ARG A 87 -16.37 -10.18 -1.07
CA ARG A 87 -16.62 -10.44 0.36
C ARG A 87 -17.97 -9.86 0.81
N ARG A 88 -18.46 -8.81 0.14
CA ARG A 88 -19.80 -8.23 0.37
C ARG A 88 -20.93 -9.11 -0.13
N THR A 89 -20.71 -9.86 -1.21
CA THR A 89 -21.69 -10.79 -1.77
C THR A 89 -21.30 -12.23 -1.42
N PRO A 90 -21.82 -12.82 -0.33
CA PRO A 90 -21.57 -14.22 -0.06
C PRO A 90 -22.15 -15.05 -1.22
N GLN A 91 -21.31 -15.91 -1.81
CA GLN A 91 -21.74 -16.97 -2.72
C GLN A 91 -22.53 -18.02 -1.96
#